data_AF-A0A1F2TKU8-F1
#
_entry.id   AF-A0A1F2TKU8-F1
#
_cell.length_a   1.000
_cell.length_b   1.000
_cell.length_c   1.000
_cell.angle_alpha   90.00
_cell.angle_beta   90.00
_cell.angle_gamma   90.00
#
_symmetry.space_group_name_H-M   'P 1'
#
loop_
_entity.id
_entity.type
_entity.pdbx_description
1 polymer ?
#
loop_
_entity_poly.entity_id
_entity_poly.type
_entity_poly.pdbx_seq_one_letter_code
_entity_poly.pdbx_strand_id
1 'polypeptide(L)'
;MAAAPSRIRLDLNSPEFQDVFLTLQGDELRQAVTGLRRLRELDWNSLYRHTGFRWEAIEHLRAPNGARVYSLRLSQRIRAVAFREGDFLRLVSLHPDHDSAYEP
;
A
#
# COMPACT_ATOMS: atom_id res chain seq x y z
N MET A 1 -15.30 -25.02 -10.83
CA MET A 1 -15.53 -24.25 -9.58
C MET A 1 -14.73 -22.97 -9.67
N ALA A 2 -15.36 -21.79 -9.61
CA ALA A 2 -14.62 -20.54 -9.49
C ALA A 2 -13.88 -20.55 -8.14
N ALA A 3 -12.57 -20.31 -8.14
CA ALA A 3 -11.80 -20.18 -6.91
C ALA A 3 -12.45 -19.10 -6.03
N ALA A 4 -12.61 -19.37 -4.74
CA ALA A 4 -13.08 -18.36 -3.80
C ALA A 4 -12.20 -17.10 -3.91
N PRO A 5 -12.74 -15.89 -3.80
CA PRO A 5 -11.95 -14.68 -3.93
C PRO A 5 -10.83 -14.68 -2.88
N SER A 6 -9.58 -14.76 -3.34
CA SER A 6 -8.42 -14.76 -2.45
C SER A 6 -8.34 -13.44 -1.70
N ARG A 7 -8.57 -13.48 -0.39
CA ARG A 7 -8.36 -12.32 0.49
C ARG A 7 -6.90 -11.89 0.43
N ILE A 8 -6.70 -10.58 0.41
CA ILE A 8 -5.36 -9.99 0.36
C ILE A 8 -4.62 -10.31 1.65
N ARG A 9 -3.41 -10.86 1.54
CA ARG A 9 -2.45 -10.96 2.65
C ARG A 9 -1.48 -9.79 2.54
N LEU A 10 -1.13 -9.17 3.66
CA LEU A 10 -0.16 -8.08 3.66
C LEU A 10 1.23 -8.62 3.98
N ASP A 11 2.22 -8.19 3.21
CA ASP A 11 3.63 -8.36 3.51
C ASP A 11 4.24 -6.97 3.76
N LEU A 12 4.67 -6.75 5.00
CA LEU A 12 5.20 -5.49 5.53
C LEU A 12 6.71 -5.58 5.78
N ASN A 13 7.39 -6.55 5.16
CA ASN A 13 8.79 -6.87 5.46
C ASN A 13 9.83 -6.09 4.63
N SER A 14 9.42 -5.15 3.78
CA SER A 14 10.40 -4.30 3.07
C SER A 14 11.09 -3.38 4.08
N PRO A 15 12.43 -3.32 4.12
CA PRO A 15 13.15 -2.40 4.98
C PRO A 15 12.72 -0.95 4.77
N GLU A 16 12.55 -0.51 3.53
CA GLU A 16 12.14 0.85 3.17
C GLU A 16 10.72 1.19 3.66
N PHE A 17 9.84 0.18 3.70
CA PHE A 17 8.53 0.31 4.33
C PHE A 17 8.67 0.46 5.84
N GLN A 18 9.47 -0.39 6.49
CA GLN A 18 9.63 -0.41 7.93
C GLN A 18 10.30 0.87 8.45
N ASP A 19 11.31 1.37 7.76
CA ASP A 19 12.04 2.60 8.09
C ASP A 19 11.09 3.80 8.22
N VAL A 20 10.09 3.90 7.35
CA VAL A 20 9.09 4.97 7.42
C VAL A 20 7.93 4.60 8.35
N PHE A 21 7.44 3.36 8.30
CA PHE A 21 6.29 2.95 9.10
C PHE A 21 6.55 3.08 10.61
N LEU A 22 7.76 2.73 11.05
CA LEU A 22 8.15 2.75 12.46
C LEU A 22 8.41 4.17 13.00
N THR A 23 8.56 5.17 12.12
CA THR A 23 8.69 6.58 12.51
C THR A 23 7.36 7.32 12.60
N LEU A 24 6.28 6.76 12.03
CA LEU A 24 4.94 7.36 12.10
C LEU A 24 4.46 7.47 13.55
N GLN A 25 3.82 8.60 13.86
CA GLN A 25 3.28 8.87 15.20
C GLN A 25 1.83 9.38 15.14
N GLY A 26 1.17 9.36 16.30
CA GLY A 26 -0.15 9.97 16.49
C GLY A 26 -1.19 9.54 15.45
N ASP A 27 -1.78 10.54 14.78
CA ASP A 27 -2.85 10.32 13.80
C ASP A 27 -2.33 9.68 12.51
N GLU A 28 -1.08 9.93 12.10
CA GLU A 28 -0.51 9.34 10.89
C GLU A 28 -0.38 7.83 11.02
N LEU A 29 0.18 7.35 12.14
CA LEU A 29 0.25 5.92 12.43
C LEU A 29 -1.14 5.29 12.50
N ARG A 30 -2.09 5.94 13.19
CA ARG A 30 -3.47 5.44 13.31
C ARG A 30 -4.12 5.31 11.93
N GLN A 31 -3.94 6.29 11.06
CA GLN A 31 -4.48 6.29 9.71
C GLN A 31 -3.83 5.23 8.82
N ALA A 32 -2.50 5.08 8.86
CA ALA A 32 -1.78 4.03 8.14
C ALA A 32 -2.28 2.64 8.54
N VAL A 33 -2.35 2.34 9.84
CA VAL A 33 -2.85 1.06 10.35
C VAL A 33 -4.31 0.83 9.95
N THR A 34 -5.15 1.86 9.97
CA THR A 34 -6.55 1.76 9.52
C THR A 34 -6.64 1.41 8.03
N GLY A 35 -5.82 2.03 7.19
CA GLY A 35 -5.73 1.71 5.76
C GLY A 35 -5.28 0.26 5.51
N LEU A 36 -4.25 -0.19 6.23
CA LEU A 36 -3.77 -1.57 6.17
C LEU A 36 -4.86 -2.57 6.60
N ARG A 37 -5.58 -2.30 7.69
CA ARG A 37 -6.70 -3.16 8.14
C ARG A 37 -7.77 -3.29 7.06
N ARG A 38 -8.18 -2.18 6.44
CA ARG A 38 -9.16 -2.20 5.35
C ARG A 38 -8.67 -3.03 4.16
N LEU A 39 -7.39 -2.92 3.77
CA LEU A 39 -6.84 -3.75 2.69
C LEU A 39 -6.92 -5.24 3.02
N ARG A 40 -6.69 -5.62 4.28
CA ARG A 40 -6.75 -7.02 4.74
C ARG A 40 -8.15 -7.62 4.68
N GLU A 41 -9.19 -6.79 4.74
CA GLU A 41 -10.59 -7.19 4.63
C GLU A 41 -11.05 -7.40 3.19
N LEU A 42 -10.31 -6.89 2.21
CA LEU A 42 -10.64 -6.99 0.78
C LEU A 42 -10.08 -8.26 0.14
N ASP A 43 -10.73 -8.66 -0.96
CA ASP A 43 -10.13 -9.49 -1.99
C ASP A 43 -9.57 -8.63 -3.14
N TRP A 44 -8.80 -9.26 -4.04
CA TRP A 44 -8.16 -8.57 -5.15
C TRP A 44 -9.14 -7.90 -6.12
N ASN A 45 -10.27 -8.54 -6.42
CA ASN A 45 -11.26 -7.97 -7.33
C ASN A 45 -11.90 -6.71 -6.73
N SER A 46 -12.16 -6.76 -5.43
CA SER A 46 -12.66 -5.63 -4.66
C SER A 46 -11.64 -4.49 -4.63
N LEU A 47 -10.37 -4.77 -4.37
CA LEU A 47 -9.30 -3.76 -4.39
C LEU A 47 -9.18 -3.07 -5.75
N TYR A 48 -9.16 -3.83 -6.85
CA TYR A 48 -9.03 -3.24 -8.20
C TYR A 48 -10.19 -2.33 -8.60
N ARG A 49 -11.38 -2.55 -8.03
CA ARG A 49 -12.57 -1.71 -8.25
C ARG A 49 -12.70 -0.59 -7.21
N HIS A 50 -11.90 -0.61 -6.15
CA HIS A 50 -12.06 0.28 -5.01
C HIS A 50 -11.49 1.67 -5.32
N THR A 51 -12.36 2.66 -5.48
CA THR A 51 -11.97 4.03 -5.84
C THR A 51 -11.25 4.78 -4.71
N GLY A 52 -11.56 4.47 -3.45
CA GLY A 52 -10.99 5.17 -2.29
C GLY A 52 -9.49 4.97 -2.06
N PHE A 53 -8.94 3.85 -2.55
CA PHE A 53 -7.51 3.52 -2.42
C PHE A 53 -6.66 4.12 -3.55
N ARG A 54 -7.27 4.70 -4.59
CA ARG A 54 -6.53 5.27 -5.74
C ARG A 54 -5.42 4.34 -6.24
N TRP A 55 -5.81 3.11 -6.57
CA TRP A 55 -4.90 2.08 -7.06
C TRP A 55 -4.39 2.45 -8.46
N GLU A 56 -3.18 2.99 -8.54
CA GLU A 56 -2.61 3.61 -9.74
C GLU A 56 -1.32 2.89 -10.13
N ALA A 57 -1.23 2.42 -11.38
CA ALA A 57 -0.03 1.75 -11.87
C ALA A 57 1.13 2.72 -12.05
N ILE A 58 2.34 2.30 -11.69
CA ILE A 58 3.58 3.03 -11.95
C ILE A 58 4.21 2.41 -13.20
N GLU A 59 3.97 3.00 -14.36
CA GLU A 59 4.26 2.40 -15.67
C GLU A 59 5.77 2.12 -15.89
N HIS A 60 6.65 2.94 -15.33
CA HIS A 60 8.10 2.84 -15.51
C HIS A 60 8.80 1.95 -14.47
N LEU A 61 8.07 1.41 -13.49
CA LEU A 61 8.64 0.60 -12.42
C LEU A 61 8.18 -0.86 -12.52
N ARG A 62 9.09 -1.79 -12.23
CA ARG A 62 8.81 -3.22 -12.14
C ARG A 62 9.39 -3.77 -10.84
N ALA A 63 8.68 -4.70 -10.23
CA ALA A 63 9.19 -5.44 -9.09
C ALA A 63 10.33 -6.38 -9.55
N PRO A 64 11.18 -6.86 -8.63
CA PRO A 64 12.27 -7.79 -8.98
C PRO A 64 11.80 -9.08 -9.68
N ASN A 65 10.56 -9.50 -9.42
CA ASN A 65 9.93 -10.65 -10.07
C ASN A 65 9.21 -10.30 -11.39
N GLY A 66 9.38 -9.08 -11.91
CA GLY A 66 8.73 -8.59 -13.12
C GLY A 66 7.28 -8.11 -12.95
N ALA A 67 6.71 -8.20 -11.74
CA ALA A 67 5.33 -7.75 -11.51
C ALA A 67 5.18 -6.23 -11.69
N ARG A 68 3.98 -5.80 -12.07
CA ARG A 68 3.61 -4.38 -12.11
C ARG A 68 3.61 -3.82 -10.69
N VAL A 69 4.16 -2.62 -10.56
CA VAL A 69 4.17 -1.87 -9.32
C VAL A 69 3.07 -0.82 -9.35
N TYR A 70 2.46 -0.59 -8.20
CA TYR A 70 1.33 0.29 -8.03
C TYR A 70 1.58 1.22 -6.85
N SER A 71 1.02 2.42 -6.94
CA SER A 71 0.81 3.26 -5.78
C SER A 71 -0.64 3.13 -5.30
N LEU A 72 -0.83 3.20 -3.99
CA LEU A 72 -2.15 3.21 -3.37
C LEU A 72 -2.18 4.16 -2.17
N ARG A 73 -3.35 4.66 -1.85
CA ARG A 73 -3.60 5.64 -0.78
C ARG A 73 -4.12 4.93 0.47
N LEU A 74 -3.29 4.85 1.52
CA LEU A 74 -3.72 4.33 2.82
C LEU A 74 -4.54 5.35 3.61
N SER A 75 -4.20 6.64 3.47
CA SER A 75 -4.95 7.77 4.02
C SER A 75 -4.80 9.00 3.13
N GLN A 76 -5.51 10.10 3.41
CA GLN A 76 -5.34 11.33 2.63
C GLN A 76 -3.88 11.82 2.56
N ARG A 77 -3.10 11.56 3.61
CA ARG A 77 -1.71 11.98 3.73
C ARG A 77 -0.69 10.85 3.57
N ILE A 78 -1.09 9.62 3.25
CA ILE A 78 -0.12 8.51 3.19
C ILE A 78 -0.38 7.66 1.95
N ARG A 79 0.62 7.60 1.07
CA ARG A 79 0.67 6.67 -0.05
C ARG A 79 1.65 5.54 0.24
N ALA A 80 1.36 4.37 -0.33
CA ALA A 80 2.26 3.23 -0.32
C ALA A 80 2.58 2.84 -1.76
N VAL A 81 3.80 2.35 -1.99
CA VAL A 81 4.17 1.63 -3.20
C VAL A 81 4.11 0.14 -2.91
N ALA A 82 3.49 -0.63 -3.80
CA ALA A 82 3.26 -2.05 -3.59
C ALA A 82 3.15 -2.82 -4.90
N PHE A 83 3.29 -4.14 -4.81
CA PHE A 83 2.96 -5.04 -5.91
C PHE A 83 2.29 -6.31 -5.39
N ARG A 84 1.59 -6.99 -6.31
CA ARG A 84 0.95 -8.28 -6.03
C ARG A 84 1.92 -9.42 -6.30
N GLU A 85 2.02 -10.34 -5.36
CA GLU A 85 2.69 -11.63 -5.52
C GLU A 85 1.78 -12.74 -4.99
N GLY A 86 1.10 -13.44 -5.90
CA GLY A 86 0.07 -14.41 -5.53
C GLY A 86 -1.06 -13.77 -4.73
N ASP A 87 -1.21 -14.18 -3.48
CA ASP A 87 -2.19 -13.63 -2.53
C ASP A 87 -1.63 -12.48 -1.67
N PHE A 88 -0.33 -12.22 -1.75
CA PHE A 88 0.32 -11.16 -0.99
C PHE A 88 0.31 -9.83 -1.75
N LEU A 89 -0.09 -8.77 -1.05
CA LEU A 89 0.25 -7.39 -1.37
C LEU A 89 1.55 -7.10 -0.62
N ARG A 90 2.66 -6.99 -1.34
CA ARG A 90 3.96 -6.61 -0.79
C ARG A 90 4.08 -5.10 -0.78
N LEU A 91 4.10 -4.50 0.42
CA LEU A 91 4.31 -3.08 0.60
C LEU A 91 5.82 -2.80 0.58
N VAL A 92 6.26 -2.01 -0.39
CA VAL A 92 7.67 -1.69 -0.65
C VAL A 92 8.11 -0.46 0.13
N SER A 93 7.32 0.61 0.07
CA SER A 93 7.64 1.87 0.75
C SER A 93 6.38 2.62 1.14
N LEU A 94 6.51 3.49 2.15
CA LEU A 94 5.52 4.48 2.51
C LEU A 94 6.03 5.87 2.17
N HIS A 95 5.09 6.70 1.71
CA HIS A 95 5.30 8.10 1.37
C HIS A 95 4.19 8.87 2.07
N PRO A 96 4.39 9.25 3.34
CA PRO A 96 3.60 10.31 3.92
C PRO A 96 3.78 11.56 3.07
N ASP A 97 2.68 12.26 2.84
CA ASP A 97 2.65 13.60 2.27
C ASP A 97 3.13 14.54 3.38
N HIS A 98 4.42 14.46 3.67
CA HIS A 98 5.10 15.53 4.35
C HIS A 98 5.17 16.64 3.31
N ASP A 99 4.43 17.70 3.56
CA ASP A 99 4.61 19.01 2.95
C ASP A 99 6.03 19.51 3.30
N SER A 100 7.07 18.84 2.80
CA SER A 100 8.49 19.16 2.98
C SER A 100 8.89 20.41 2.19
N ALA A 101 7.97 21.38 2.07
CA ALA A 101 8.19 22.67 1.43
C ALA A 101 7.85 23.86 2.35
N TYR A 102 7.79 23.66 3.67
CA TYR A 102 7.88 24.74 4.64
C TYR A 102 8.94 24.40 5.69
N GLU A 103 10.21 24.54 5.32
CA GLU A 103 11.21 25.04 6.26
C GLU A 103 11.33 26.56 6.05
N PRO A 104 11.35 27.37 7.12
CA PRO A 104 11.34 28.84 7.06
C PRO A 104 12.64 29.46 6.52
#